data_AF-A0A3P7P0P9-F1
#
_entry.id   AF-A0A3P7P0P9-F1
#
_cell.length_a   1.000
_cell.length_b   1.000
_cell.length_c   1.000
_cell.angle_alpha   90.00
_cell.angle_beta   90.00
_cell.angle_gamma   90.00
#
_symmetry.space_group_name_H-M   'P 1'
#
loop_
_entity.id
_entity.type
_entity.pdbx_description
1 polymer ?
#
loop_
_entity_poly.entity_id
_entity_poly.type
_entity_poly.pdbx_seq_one_letter_code
_entity_poly.pdbx_strand_id
1 'polypeptide(L)'
;MRVDQSILTGESVSVLKQADAIADLRAVNQDKKNMLFSGTNIASGKCSGVVVATGLSTEIGKIRNQIMQTEQEKTPLTQKLDEFGAIYYFKIAVALAVAAIPEGLPAVITTCLALGTRRMAKKNAIVRSLPSVETLGCTSVICSDKTGTLTTNQMTVCRMFTFTQNEDTGTPGGDGKSVVDFDEYEITGSKYAPEGEV
;
A
#
# COMPACT_ATOMS: atom_id res chain seq x y z
N MET A 1 17.44 -19.70 1.98
CA MET A 1 17.45 -18.63 0.93
C MET A 1 16.62 -17.44 1.41
N ARG A 2 16.89 -16.23 0.94
CA ARG A 2 16.12 -15.01 1.30
C ARG A 2 15.37 -14.47 0.09
N VAL A 3 14.12 -14.03 0.31
CA VAL A 3 13.21 -13.59 -0.75
C VAL A 3 12.54 -12.28 -0.34
N ASP A 4 12.50 -11.32 -1.26
CA ASP A 4 11.74 -10.10 -1.14
C ASP A 4 10.29 -10.35 -1.59
N GLN A 5 9.36 -10.22 -0.65
CA GLN A 5 7.92 -10.43 -0.86
C GLN A 5 7.12 -9.13 -0.73
N SER A 6 7.78 -7.97 -0.77
CA SER A 6 7.17 -6.65 -0.60
C SER A 6 5.97 -6.40 -1.51
N ILE A 7 6.01 -6.90 -2.74
CA ILE A 7 4.91 -6.79 -3.72
C ILE A 7 3.60 -7.43 -3.23
N LEU A 8 3.68 -8.48 -2.41
CA LEU A 8 2.51 -9.22 -1.93
C LEU A 8 2.15 -8.93 -0.47
N THR A 9 3.12 -8.51 0.35
CA THR A 9 2.93 -8.34 1.79
C THR A 9 3.06 -6.90 2.28
N GLY A 10 3.56 -5.98 1.45
CA GLY A 10 3.88 -4.60 1.84
C GLY A 10 5.12 -4.46 2.74
N GLU A 11 5.71 -5.57 3.20
CA GLU A 11 6.87 -5.58 4.09
C GLU A 11 8.17 -5.66 3.28
N SER A 12 9.09 -4.72 3.50
CA SER A 12 10.32 -4.58 2.71
C SER A 12 11.48 -5.46 3.19
N VAL A 13 11.33 -6.16 4.31
CA VAL A 13 12.36 -7.03 4.86
C VAL A 13 12.31 -8.40 4.19
N SER A 14 13.46 -8.85 3.66
CA SER A 14 13.57 -10.17 3.05
C SER A 14 13.23 -11.29 4.05
N VAL A 15 12.43 -12.26 3.62
CA VAL A 15 12.02 -13.39 4.46
C VAL A 15 12.90 -14.60 4.16
N LEU A 16 13.33 -15.31 5.20
CA LEU A 16 14.04 -16.58 5.07
C LEU A 16 13.05 -17.69 4.72
N LYS A 17 13.32 -18.42 3.63
CA LYS A 17 12.54 -19.57 3.20
C LYS A 17 13.19 -20.89 3.64
N GLN A 18 12.34 -21.87 3.96
CA GLN A 18 12.68 -23.19 4.50
C GLN A 18 11.90 -24.28 3.74
N ALA A 19 12.38 -25.53 3.74
CA ALA A 19 11.73 -26.61 3.00
C ALA A 19 10.67 -27.37 3.81
N ASP A 20 10.60 -27.13 5.13
CA ASP A 20 9.71 -27.86 6.02
C ASP A 20 8.23 -27.65 5.66
N ALA A 21 7.43 -28.68 5.90
CA ALA A 21 5.99 -28.62 5.69
C ALA A 21 5.34 -27.65 6.69
N ILE A 22 4.34 -26.92 6.22
CA ILE A 22 3.56 -26.01 7.06
C ILE A 22 2.33 -26.77 7.53
N ALA A 23 2.13 -26.82 8.85
CA ALA A 23 1.03 -27.58 9.44
C ALA A 23 -0.35 -26.98 9.17
N ASP A 24 -0.44 -25.64 9.05
CA ASP A 24 -1.70 -24.95 8.81
C ASP A 24 -2.07 -24.91 7.31
N LEU A 25 -3.18 -25.56 6.97
CA LEU A 25 -3.76 -25.59 5.62
C LEU A 25 -4.33 -24.24 5.18
N ARG A 26 -4.65 -23.34 6.12
CA ARG A 26 -5.18 -21.99 5.85
C ARG A 26 -4.15 -20.90 6.12
N ALA A 27 -2.87 -21.26 6.19
CA ALA A 27 -1.78 -20.31 6.39
C ALA A 27 -1.88 -19.13 5.41
N VAL A 28 -1.71 -17.92 5.93
CA VAL A 28 -1.62 -16.71 5.12
C VAL A 28 -0.31 -16.69 4.33
N ASN A 29 -0.23 -15.85 3.30
CA ASN A 29 0.95 -15.83 2.41
C ASN A 29 2.26 -15.50 3.13
N GLN A 30 2.22 -14.76 4.25
CA GLN A 30 3.38 -14.49 5.09
C GLN A 30 3.93 -15.76 5.78
N ASP A 31 3.06 -16.66 6.20
CA ASP A 31 3.44 -17.89 6.92
C ASP A 31 3.90 -18.99 5.98
N LYS A 32 3.64 -18.85 4.68
CA LYS A 32 4.08 -19.76 3.61
C LYS A 32 5.60 -19.69 3.35
N LYS A 33 6.40 -20.06 4.36
CA LYS A 33 7.88 -20.04 4.34
C LYS A 33 8.51 -21.08 3.41
N ASN A 34 7.75 -22.06 2.94
CA ASN A 34 8.19 -23.06 1.96
C ASN A 34 7.73 -22.76 0.53
N MET A 35 7.00 -21.66 0.30
CA MET A 35 6.55 -21.26 -1.03
C MET A 35 7.30 -20.05 -1.56
N LEU A 36 7.49 -20.04 -2.88
CA LEU A 36 7.94 -18.88 -3.65
C LEU A 36 6.76 -18.40 -4.50
N PHE A 37 6.53 -17.09 -4.53
CA PHE A 37 5.39 -16.53 -5.24
C PHE A 37 5.83 -15.85 -6.54
N SER A 38 5.02 -16.00 -7.59
CA SER A 38 5.26 -15.34 -8.86
C SER A 38 5.32 -13.81 -8.68
N GLY A 39 6.35 -13.17 -9.24
CA GLY A 39 6.59 -11.74 -9.11
C GLY A 39 7.46 -11.32 -7.93
N THR A 40 7.81 -12.25 -7.02
CA THR A 40 8.76 -11.98 -5.92
C THR A 40 10.21 -12.20 -6.35
N ASN A 41 11.16 -11.48 -5.76
CA ASN A 41 12.58 -11.52 -6.14
C ASN A 41 13.42 -12.25 -5.08
N ILE A 42 14.41 -13.02 -5.52
CA ILE A 42 15.38 -13.67 -4.62
C ILE A 42 16.40 -12.62 -4.18
N ALA A 43 16.42 -12.29 -2.89
CA ALA A 43 17.37 -11.35 -2.32
C ALA A 43 18.76 -11.98 -2.14
N SER A 44 18.82 -13.25 -1.70
CA SER A 44 20.07 -14.00 -1.63
C SER A 44 19.89 -15.53 -1.59
N GLY A 45 20.87 -16.23 -2.16
CA GLY A 45 20.93 -17.68 -2.22
C GLY A 45 20.35 -18.27 -3.52
N LYS A 46 20.34 -19.59 -3.58
CA LYS A 46 19.81 -20.40 -4.69
C LYS A 46 18.95 -21.52 -4.12
N CYS A 47 17.94 -21.95 -4.86
CA CYS A 47 17.12 -23.10 -4.52
C CYS A 47 16.72 -23.86 -5.77
N SER A 48 16.26 -25.09 -5.58
CA SER A 48 15.42 -25.79 -6.54
C SER A 48 14.04 -25.95 -5.93
N GLY A 49 12.99 -25.96 -6.75
CA GLY A 49 11.62 -26.06 -6.29
C GLY A 49 10.71 -26.54 -7.42
N VAL A 50 9.51 -26.95 -7.03
CA VAL A 50 8.48 -27.43 -7.97
C VAL A 50 7.45 -26.32 -8.19
N VAL A 51 7.06 -26.10 -9.43
CA VAL A 51 6.01 -25.14 -9.77
C VAL A 51 4.66 -25.74 -9.38
N VAL A 52 4.00 -25.13 -8.40
CA VAL A 52 2.68 -25.58 -7.90
C VAL A 52 1.50 -24.88 -8.57
N ALA A 53 1.70 -23.69 -9.13
CA ALA A 53 0.67 -22.91 -9.82
C ALA A 53 1.29 -21.93 -10.83
N THR A 54 0.59 -21.67 -11.93
CA THR A 54 0.98 -20.71 -12.98
C THR A 54 -0.21 -19.84 -13.41
N GLY A 55 0.06 -18.72 -14.09
CA GLY A 55 -0.97 -17.83 -14.62
C GLY A 55 -1.91 -17.27 -13.54
N LEU A 56 -3.22 -17.31 -13.81
CA LEU A 56 -4.27 -16.78 -12.94
C LEU A 56 -4.42 -17.55 -11.61
N SER A 57 -3.87 -18.76 -11.52
CA SER A 57 -3.90 -19.60 -10.32
C SER A 57 -2.86 -19.19 -9.26
N THR A 58 -1.92 -18.30 -9.61
CA THR A 58 -0.92 -17.74 -8.69
C THR A 58 -1.53 -16.66 -7.79
N GLU A 59 -0.85 -16.31 -6.69
CA GLU A 59 -1.31 -15.23 -5.79
C GLU A 59 -1.45 -13.88 -6.52
N ILE A 60 -0.49 -13.51 -7.37
CA ILE A 60 -0.58 -12.31 -8.22
C ILE A 60 -1.73 -12.42 -9.25
N GLY A 61 -2.00 -13.63 -9.74
CA GLY A 61 -3.10 -13.93 -10.66
C GLY A 61 -4.48 -13.77 -10.01
N LYS A 62 -4.62 -14.18 -8.75
CA LYS A 62 -5.85 -13.97 -7.95
C LYS A 62 -6.13 -12.48 -7.76
N ILE A 63 -5.11 -11.69 -7.44
CA ILE A 63 -5.21 -10.23 -7.33
C ILE A 63 -5.67 -9.62 -8.67
N ARG A 64 -5.08 -10.05 -9.79
CA ARG A 64 -5.47 -9.58 -11.14
C ARG A 64 -6.95 -9.84 -11.43
N ASN A 65 -7.46 -11.02 -11.11
CA ASN A 65 -8.87 -11.35 -11.35
C ASN A 65 -9.81 -10.46 -10.53
N GLN A 66 -9.48 -10.18 -9.27
CA GLN A 66 -10.27 -9.28 -8.42
C GLN A 66 -10.29 -7.85 -8.97
N ILE A 67 -9.16 -7.36 -9.49
CA ILE A 67 -9.09 -6.03 -10.11
C ILE A 67 -9.99 -5.94 -11.36
N MET A 68 -10.02 -6.98 -12.20
CA MET A 68 -10.80 -6.96 -13.45
C MET A 68 -12.32 -7.05 -13.25
N GLN A 69 -12.81 -7.50 -12.10
CA GLN A 69 -14.26 -7.58 -11.80
C GLN A 69 -14.87 -6.23 -11.37
N THR A 70 -14.10 -5.14 -11.35
CA THR A 70 -14.61 -3.82 -10.99
C THR A 70 -15.12 -3.11 -12.26
N GLU A 71 -16.36 -3.40 -12.67
CA GLU A 71 -16.97 -2.73 -13.80
C GLU A 71 -17.28 -1.26 -13.48
N GLN A 72 -16.88 -0.36 -14.38
CA GLN A 72 -17.28 1.04 -14.37
C GLN A 72 -18.65 1.14 -15.06
N GLU A 73 -19.72 1.29 -14.30
CA GLU A 73 -21.06 1.48 -14.88
C GLU A 73 -21.13 2.79 -15.68
N LYS A 74 -21.59 2.69 -16.93
CA LYS A 74 -22.06 3.84 -17.74
C LYS A 74 -23.58 3.78 -17.87
N THR A 75 -24.21 4.94 -17.89
CA THR A 75 -25.66 5.10 -17.70
C THR A 75 -26.50 4.93 -19.00
N PRO A 76 -27.76 4.47 -18.88
CA PRO A 76 -28.57 3.91 -19.97
C PRO A 76 -29.51 4.91 -20.67
N LEU A 77 -29.04 6.10 -21.05
CA LEU A 77 -29.93 7.18 -21.53
C LEU A 77 -30.07 7.31 -23.06
N THR A 78 -29.43 6.44 -23.85
CA THR A 78 -29.30 6.59 -25.32
C THR A 78 -30.16 5.64 -26.15
N GLN A 79 -31.24 5.09 -25.58
CA GLN A 79 -32.18 4.27 -26.34
C GLN A 79 -33.60 4.80 -26.18
N LYS A 80 -34.24 5.11 -27.31
CA LYS A 80 -35.61 5.60 -27.52
C LYS A 80 -35.72 7.11 -27.74
N LEU A 81 -35.79 7.52 -29.01
CA LEU A 81 -37.07 7.88 -29.64
C LEU A 81 -36.85 8.48 -31.05
N ASP A 82 -37.46 7.85 -32.05
CA ASP A 82 -37.81 8.42 -33.34
C ASP A 82 -39.27 8.02 -33.65
N GLU A 83 -40.10 8.97 -34.14
CA GLU A 83 -40.75 8.92 -35.47
C GLU A 83 -42.04 9.79 -35.57
N PHE A 84 -41.88 10.98 -36.18
CA PHE A 84 -42.77 11.82 -37.02
C PHE A 84 -44.27 12.03 -36.71
N GLY A 85 -44.53 13.08 -35.91
CA GLY A 85 -45.54 14.13 -36.17
C GLY A 85 -44.90 15.53 -36.16
N ALA A 86 -43.59 15.56 -36.40
CA ALA A 86 -42.68 16.20 -35.48
C ALA A 86 -42.27 17.62 -35.88
N ILE A 87 -41.86 17.92 -37.12
CA ILE A 87 -40.97 19.08 -37.45
C ILE A 87 -41.33 20.43 -36.79
N TYR A 88 -42.60 20.84 -36.70
CA TYR A 88 -42.95 22.15 -36.14
C TYR A 88 -42.97 22.17 -34.60
N TYR A 89 -43.66 21.21 -33.98
CA TYR A 89 -43.58 20.99 -32.54
C TYR A 89 -42.20 20.50 -32.11
N PHE A 90 -41.47 19.85 -33.00
CA PHE A 90 -40.08 19.41 -32.85
C PHE A 90 -39.14 20.60 -32.89
N LYS A 91 -39.33 21.60 -33.75
CA LYS A 91 -38.53 22.84 -33.69
C LYS A 91 -38.70 23.54 -32.35
N ILE A 92 -39.93 23.66 -31.85
CA ILE A 92 -40.21 24.29 -30.55
C ILE A 92 -39.72 23.41 -29.39
N ALA A 93 -39.95 22.09 -29.43
CA ALA A 93 -39.50 21.15 -28.42
C ALA A 93 -37.97 21.02 -28.39
N VAL A 94 -37.30 21.04 -29.54
CA VAL A 94 -35.83 21.08 -29.64
C VAL A 94 -35.31 22.41 -29.11
N ALA A 95 -35.94 23.54 -29.46
CA ALA A 95 -35.54 24.85 -28.93
C ALA A 95 -35.69 24.92 -27.39
N LEU A 96 -36.79 24.40 -26.85
CA LEU A 96 -37.00 24.30 -25.39
C LEU A 96 -36.05 23.29 -24.75
N ALA A 97 -35.77 22.16 -25.40
CA ALA A 97 -34.85 21.14 -24.89
C ALA A 97 -33.42 21.68 -24.85
N VAL A 98 -32.94 22.35 -25.90
CA VAL A 98 -31.62 22.99 -25.94
C VAL A 98 -31.54 24.12 -24.92
N ALA A 99 -32.61 24.91 -24.73
CA ALA A 99 -32.66 25.94 -23.69
C ALA A 99 -32.65 25.37 -22.27
N ALA A 100 -33.18 24.16 -22.07
CA ALA A 100 -33.23 23.48 -20.78
C ALA A 100 -31.94 22.69 -20.47
N ILE A 101 -31.18 22.26 -21.47
CA ILE A 101 -29.90 21.56 -21.28
C ILE A 101 -28.81 22.60 -21.03
N PRO A 102 -28.18 22.63 -19.84
CA PRO A 102 -27.08 23.53 -19.61
C PRO A 102 -25.81 22.96 -20.28
N GLU A 103 -25.68 23.19 -21.59
CA GLU A 103 -24.55 22.71 -22.41
C GLU A 103 -23.18 23.18 -21.89
N GLY A 104 -23.14 24.29 -21.15
CA GLY A 104 -21.93 24.80 -20.51
C GLY A 104 -21.57 24.13 -19.18
N LEU A 105 -22.49 23.41 -18.53
CA LEU A 105 -22.26 22.85 -17.20
C LEU A 105 -21.14 21.80 -17.17
N PRO A 106 -21.05 20.84 -18.13
CA PRO A 106 -19.94 19.91 -18.18
C PRO A 106 -18.57 20.59 -18.36
N ALA A 107 -18.53 21.68 -19.14
CA ALA A 107 -17.30 22.45 -19.35
C ALA A 107 -16.86 23.19 -18.08
N VAL A 108 -17.81 23.80 -17.35
CA VAL A 108 -17.54 24.48 -16.08
C VAL A 108 -17.08 23.49 -15.01
N ILE A 109 -17.75 22.34 -14.86
CA ILE A 109 -17.37 21.28 -13.91
C ILE A 109 -15.96 20.77 -14.23
N THR A 110 -15.70 20.41 -15.49
CA THR A 110 -14.39 19.91 -15.92
C THR A 110 -13.28 20.93 -15.65
N THR A 111 -13.53 22.21 -15.95
CA THR A 111 -12.58 23.30 -15.70
C THR A 111 -12.32 23.48 -14.20
N CYS A 112 -13.37 23.45 -13.37
CA CYS A 112 -13.26 23.54 -11.92
C CYS A 112 -12.45 22.38 -11.34
N LEU A 113 -12.76 21.13 -11.72
CA LEU A 113 -12.05 19.92 -11.30
C LEU A 113 -10.59 19.91 -11.80
N ALA A 114 -10.33 20.39 -13.01
CA ALA A 114 -8.98 20.49 -13.56
C ALA A 114 -8.13 21.53 -12.80
N LEU A 115 -8.71 22.69 -12.48
CA LEU A 115 -8.06 23.69 -11.63
C LEU A 115 -7.81 23.15 -10.22
N GLY A 116 -8.76 22.41 -9.65
CA GLY A 116 -8.60 21.69 -8.38
C GLY A 116 -7.46 20.68 -8.43
N THR A 117 -7.41 19.85 -9.47
CA THR A 117 -6.34 18.87 -9.72
C THR A 117 -4.98 19.55 -9.81
N ARG A 118 -4.87 20.67 -10.54
CA ARG A 118 -3.63 21.45 -10.63
C ARG A 118 -3.17 21.99 -9.27
N ARG A 119 -4.11 22.43 -8.42
CA ARG A 119 -3.79 22.88 -7.05
C ARG A 119 -3.35 21.72 -6.15
N MET A 120 -3.94 20.55 -6.30
CA MET A 120 -3.55 19.33 -5.56
C MET A 120 -2.17 18.83 -5.99
N ALA A 121 -1.84 18.86 -7.29
CA ALA A 121 -0.54 18.47 -7.80
C ALA A 121 0.61 19.31 -7.21
N LYS A 122 0.39 20.61 -6.98
CA LYS A 122 1.35 21.50 -6.29
C LYS A 122 1.60 21.11 -4.83
N LYS A 123 0.72 20.30 -4.22
CA LYS A 123 0.84 19.75 -2.86
C LYS A 123 1.23 18.27 -2.88
N ASN A 124 1.90 17.80 -3.94
CA ASN A 124 2.32 16.42 -4.13
C ASN A 124 1.17 15.38 -4.19
N ALA A 125 -0.06 15.81 -4.44
CA ALA A 125 -1.20 14.91 -4.63
C ALA A 125 -1.53 14.78 -6.12
N ILE A 126 -1.23 13.61 -6.70
CA ILE A 126 -1.46 13.33 -8.12
C ILE A 126 -2.84 12.68 -8.28
N VAL A 127 -3.78 13.43 -8.85
CA VAL A 127 -5.14 12.94 -9.12
C VAL A 127 -5.19 12.32 -10.50
N ARG A 128 -5.58 11.03 -10.57
CA ARG A 128 -5.68 10.28 -11.83
C ARG A 128 -7.04 10.40 -12.53
N SER A 129 -8.09 10.80 -11.80
CA SER A 129 -9.43 11.01 -12.36
C SER A 129 -10.06 12.28 -11.80
N LEU A 130 -10.59 13.16 -12.66
CA LEU A 130 -11.16 14.45 -12.24
C LEU A 130 -12.29 14.32 -11.20
N PRO A 131 -13.21 13.34 -11.30
CA PRO A 131 -14.26 13.15 -10.28
C PRO A 131 -13.72 12.82 -8.88
N SER A 132 -12.51 12.26 -8.77
CA SER A 132 -11.90 11.96 -7.47
C SER A 132 -11.63 13.20 -6.62
N VAL A 133 -11.43 14.38 -7.24
CA VAL A 133 -11.23 15.65 -6.52
C VAL A 133 -12.43 16.00 -5.65
N GLU A 134 -13.64 15.80 -6.19
CA GLU A 134 -14.90 16.05 -5.49
C GLU A 134 -15.16 14.98 -4.43
N THR A 135 -14.99 13.71 -4.79
CA THR A 135 -15.23 12.58 -3.88
C THR A 135 -14.35 12.66 -2.64
N LEU A 136 -13.09 13.09 -2.78
CA LEU A 136 -12.16 13.26 -1.66
C LEU A 136 -12.65 14.29 -0.63
N GLY A 137 -13.45 15.28 -1.05
CA GLY A 137 -14.02 16.29 -0.16
C GLY A 137 -15.11 15.73 0.78
N CYS A 138 -15.72 14.60 0.42
CA CYS A 138 -16.78 13.95 1.19
C CYS A 138 -16.29 12.66 1.89
N THR A 139 -14.98 12.37 1.89
CA THR A 139 -14.43 11.17 2.53
C THR A 139 -14.64 11.22 4.04
N SER A 140 -15.38 10.23 4.57
CA SER A 140 -15.63 10.09 6.01
C SER A 140 -14.65 9.14 6.71
N VAL A 141 -14.04 8.22 5.98
CA VAL A 141 -13.12 7.21 6.52
C VAL A 141 -11.89 7.12 5.60
N ILE A 142 -10.70 7.16 6.20
CA ILE A 142 -9.42 6.99 5.50
C ILE A 142 -8.79 5.67 5.96
N CYS A 143 -8.71 4.70 5.05
CA CYS A 143 -7.94 3.48 5.27
C CYS A 143 -6.54 3.69 4.67
N SER A 144 -5.52 3.72 5.53
CA SER A 144 -4.12 3.86 5.12
C SER A 144 -3.37 2.56 5.40
N ASP A 145 -2.45 2.20 4.50
CA ASP A 145 -1.45 1.19 4.81
C ASP A 145 -0.46 1.72 5.86
N LYS A 146 0.19 0.83 6.60
CA LYS A 146 1.15 1.17 7.65
C LYS A 146 2.53 1.40 7.04
N THR A 147 3.11 0.36 6.45
CA THR A 147 4.52 0.36 6.02
C THR A 147 4.68 1.17 4.74
N GLY A 148 5.53 2.20 4.76
CA GLY A 148 5.79 3.06 3.60
C GLY A 148 4.70 4.11 3.31
N THR A 149 3.64 4.17 4.12
CA THR A 149 2.65 5.25 4.08
C THR A 149 2.59 5.99 5.42
N LEU A 150 2.28 5.31 6.53
CA LEU A 150 2.36 5.91 7.87
C LEU A 150 3.78 5.91 8.44
N THR A 151 4.58 4.90 8.09
CA THR A 151 5.99 4.81 8.46
C THR A 151 6.89 5.18 7.30
N THR A 152 8.11 5.65 7.61
CA THR A 152 9.14 5.99 6.61
C THR A 152 9.73 4.77 5.89
N ASN A 153 9.30 3.55 6.25
CA ASN A 153 9.88 2.28 5.80
C ASN A 153 11.41 2.21 5.98
N GLN A 154 11.93 2.88 7.02
CA GLN A 154 13.33 2.81 7.44
C GLN A 154 13.39 2.17 8.83
N MET A 155 14.00 0.99 8.90
CA MET A 155 14.23 0.32 10.18
C MET A 155 15.35 1.06 10.93
N THR A 156 15.05 1.49 12.15
CA THR A 156 15.95 2.25 13.01
C THR A 156 15.96 1.62 14.40
N VAL A 157 17.16 1.47 14.99
CA VAL A 157 17.29 1.04 16.39
C VAL A 157 16.98 2.24 17.27
N CYS A 158 16.02 2.14 18.19
CA CYS A 158 15.62 3.26 19.06
C CYS A 158 16.22 3.15 20.47
N ARG A 159 16.49 1.94 20.96
CA ARG A 159 17.02 1.69 22.31
C ARG A 159 17.96 0.49 22.28
N MET A 160 19.02 0.55 23.08
CA MET A 160 19.89 -0.61 23.35
C MET A 160 20.24 -0.64 24.84
N PHE A 161 20.57 -1.80 25.37
CA PHE A 161 21.01 -1.98 26.74
C PHE A 161 22.27 -2.82 26.77
N THR A 162 23.19 -2.50 27.68
CA THR A 162 24.38 -3.32 27.94
C THR A 162 24.42 -3.74 29.40
N PHE A 163 24.98 -4.93 29.64
CA PHE A 163 25.26 -5.41 30.98
C PHE A 163 26.75 -5.24 31.24
N THR A 164 27.07 -4.46 32.26
CA THR A 164 28.47 -4.24 32.67
C THR A 164 28.70 -4.98 33.97
N GLN A 165 29.56 -5.99 33.95
CA GLN A 165 29.90 -6.77 35.14
C GLN A 165 31.16 -6.18 35.77
N ASN A 166 31.01 -5.54 36.93
CA ASN A 166 32.15 -5.04 37.69
C ASN A 166 32.61 -6.14 38.65
N GLU A 167 33.77 -6.74 38.37
CA GLU A 167 34.47 -7.58 39.34
C GLU A 167 35.17 -6.67 40.36
N ASP A 168 34.67 -6.63 41.60
CA ASP A 168 35.39 -6.01 42.71
C ASP A 168 36.69 -6.79 42.96
N THR A 169 37.80 -6.34 42.36
CA THR A 169 39.16 -6.83 42.65
C THR A 169 39.64 -6.32 44.01
N GLY A 170 38.93 -6.67 45.09
CA GLY A 170 39.04 -5.93 46.34
C GLY A 170 38.77 -6.70 47.64
N THR A 171 38.98 -8.02 47.73
CA THR A 171 39.38 -8.69 49.00
C THR A 171 39.64 -10.19 48.80
N PRO A 172 40.80 -10.74 49.22
CA PRO A 172 40.99 -12.19 49.27
C PRO A 172 40.27 -12.75 50.51
N GLY A 173 39.05 -13.29 50.32
CA GLY A 173 38.37 -14.08 51.35
C GLY A 173 36.88 -13.86 51.60
N GLY A 174 36.13 -13.23 50.69
CA GLY A 174 34.66 -13.08 50.83
C GLY A 174 33.92 -13.49 49.55
N ASP A 175 32.74 -14.12 49.71
CA ASP A 175 31.85 -14.54 48.63
C ASP A 175 31.67 -13.42 47.60
N GLY A 176 32.27 -13.61 46.41
CA GLY A 176 32.29 -12.64 45.33
C GLY A 176 30.88 -12.36 44.81
N LYS A 177 30.26 -11.31 45.32
CA LYS A 177 28.98 -10.81 44.82
C LYS A 177 29.24 -10.03 43.54
N SER A 178 29.12 -10.70 42.40
CA SER A 178 29.21 -10.03 41.11
C SER A 178 28.05 -9.05 40.96
N VAL A 179 28.34 -7.75 40.95
CA VAL A 179 27.34 -6.70 40.71
C VAL A 179 27.24 -6.50 39.21
N VAL A 180 26.07 -6.78 38.66
CA VAL A 180 25.75 -6.53 37.24
C VAL A 180 25.07 -5.18 37.17
N ASP A 181 25.70 -4.21 36.51
CA ASP A 181 25.12 -2.90 36.23
C ASP A 181 24.34 -2.93 34.92
N PHE A 182 23.30 -2.09 34.83
CA PHE A 182 22.38 -2.04 33.68
C PHE A 182 22.43 -0.66 33.05
N ASP A 183 23.07 -0.56 31.89
CA ASP A 183 23.18 0.67 31.13
C ASP A 183 22.14 0.68 30.01
N GLU A 184 21.21 1.64 30.04
CA GLU A 184 20.21 1.85 28.98
C GLU A 184 20.59 3.05 28.12
N TYR A 185 20.64 2.86 26.80
CA TYR A 185 20.95 3.89 25.83
C TYR A 185 19.74 4.15 24.94
N GLU A 186 19.36 5.43 24.83
CA GLU A 186 18.41 5.91 23.84
C GLU A 186 19.15 6.34 22.58
N ILE A 187 18.82 5.74 21.44
CA ILE A 187 19.50 5.99 20.18
C ILE A 187 18.71 7.02 19.39
N THR A 188 19.36 8.13 19.04
CA THR A 188 18.81 9.14 18.15
C THR A 188 19.37 8.98 16.73
N GLY A 189 18.60 9.41 15.72
CA GLY A 189 18.97 9.31 14.31
C GLY A 189 18.03 8.44 13.49
N SER A 190 18.39 8.23 12.23
CA SER A 190 17.64 7.37 11.30
C SER A 190 18.62 6.50 10.52
N LYS A 191 18.23 5.25 10.23
CA LYS A 191 19.05 4.21 9.55
C LYS A 191 20.10 3.54 10.47
N TYR A 192 21.01 2.76 9.87
CA TYR A 192 22.01 1.89 10.53
C TYR A 192 23.22 2.62 11.16
N ALA A 193 23.31 3.95 11.03
CA ALA A 193 24.37 4.75 11.64
C ALA A 193 23.76 5.62 12.76
N PRO A 194 23.78 5.16 14.01
CA PRO A 194 23.38 6.01 15.12
C PRO A 194 24.40 7.14 15.30
N GLU A 195 23.95 8.39 15.27
CA GLU A 195 24.76 9.54 15.67
C GLU A 195 24.49 9.80 17.16
N GLY A 196 25.49 9.53 18.01
CA GLY A 196 25.42 9.76 19.45
C GLY A 196 26.70 9.28 20.15
N GLU A 197 27.12 9.99 21.19
CA GLU A 197 28.18 9.51 22.10
C GLU A 197 27.62 8.37 22.95
N VAL A 198 28.35 7.25 23.01
CA VAL A 198 28.11 6.12 23.92
C VAL A 198 28.70 6.45 25.28
#